data_AF-A0A4V5NAW7-F1
#
_entry.id   AF-A0A4V5NAW7-F1
#
_cell.length_a   1.000
_cell.length_b   1.000
_cell.length_c   1.000
_cell.angle_alpha   90.00
_cell.angle_beta   90.00
_cell.angle_gamma   90.00
#
_symmetry.space_group_name_H-M   'P 1'
#
loop_
_entity.id
_entity.type
_entity.pdbx_description
1 polymer ?
#
loop_
_entity_poly.entity_id
_entity_poly.type
_entity_poly.pdbx_seq_one_letter_code
_entity_poly.pdbx_strand_id
1 'polypeptide(L)'
;MLQELEAVQRGLNESAAKAAPKPKFAFKRSAAHPLPASDNATPPPPPPPPASTRPAAAHASGGGGGAPADALTLANQSRAHLSRADLPNRRTSLTDSKTPRDNSDSQCLALIALSECVVDLLEPTATEGEDGSGTRSALTSTTSSSSYAAIYLSDLRDSLVLLPENARQGSVLVQNCSRCVFVLGGHQIRIHDSEDCSFFLAAGSQPIIERCRELVFGPYPSSLLLESNSLTNRFDAVQDFDDPFATSSRPSQNWRLATEADRASLDEALARYFSTV
;
A
#
# COMPACT_ATOMS: atom_id res chain seq x y z
N MET A 1 16.11 10.98 8.00
CA MET A 1 14.92 10.09 8.04
C MET A 1 13.68 10.71 7.40
N LEU A 2 13.09 11.81 7.91
CA LEU A 2 12.03 12.52 7.16
C LEU A 2 12.48 12.92 5.75
N GLN A 3 13.72 13.41 5.61
CA GLN A 3 14.35 13.68 4.32
C GLN A 3 14.51 12.44 3.42
N GLU A 4 14.59 11.23 4.01
CA GLU A 4 14.77 9.98 3.25
C GLU A 4 13.43 9.47 2.73
N LEU A 5 12.37 9.52 3.55
CA LEU A 5 11.01 9.28 3.10
C LEU A 5 10.62 10.29 2.01
N GLU A 6 10.95 11.57 2.20
CA GLU A 6 10.78 12.59 1.17
C GLU A 6 11.61 12.27 -0.08
N ALA A 7 12.81 11.69 0.05
CA ALA A 7 13.63 11.30 -1.10
C ALA A 7 13.01 10.12 -1.86
N VAL A 8 12.48 9.11 -1.16
CA VAL A 8 11.73 8.00 -1.78
C VAL A 8 10.49 8.53 -2.49
N GLN A 9 9.66 9.30 -1.79
CA GLN A 9 8.44 9.85 -2.35
C GLN A 9 8.74 10.78 -3.53
N ARG A 10 9.81 11.59 -3.45
CA ARG A 10 10.25 12.45 -4.55
C ARG A 10 10.76 11.63 -5.74
N GLY A 11 11.55 10.58 -5.52
CA GLY A 11 12.01 9.69 -6.58
C GLY A 11 10.87 8.98 -7.31
N LEU A 12 9.87 8.52 -6.56
CA LEU A 12 8.65 7.91 -7.08
C LEU A 12 7.79 8.93 -7.86
N ASN A 13 7.61 10.13 -7.33
CA ASN A 13 6.80 11.19 -7.94
C ASN A 13 7.48 11.77 -9.20
N GLU A 14 8.80 11.96 -9.19
CA GLU A 14 9.56 12.41 -10.37
C GLU A 14 9.51 11.39 -11.51
N SER A 15 9.47 10.09 -11.17
CA SER A 15 9.33 9.00 -12.15
C SER A 15 7.91 8.92 -12.70
N ALA A 16 6.89 9.12 -11.86
CA ALA A 16 5.49 9.23 -12.30
C ALA A 16 5.27 10.41 -13.27
N ALA A 17 5.86 11.58 -12.98
CA ALA A 17 5.79 12.75 -13.86
C ALA A 17 6.45 12.53 -15.24
N LYS A 18 7.48 11.68 -15.31
CA LYS A 18 8.13 11.30 -16.57
C LYS A 18 7.34 10.26 -17.38
N ALA A 19 6.48 9.49 -16.72
CA ALA A 19 5.62 8.47 -17.33
C ALA A 19 4.27 9.03 -17.84
N ALA A 20 3.91 10.28 -17.49
CA ALA A 20 2.67 10.89 -17.94
C ALA A 20 2.65 11.11 -19.48
N PRO A 21 1.57 10.71 -20.18
CA PRO A 21 1.48 10.87 -21.64
C PRO A 21 1.33 12.35 -22.02
N LYS A 22 2.16 12.80 -22.98
CA LYS A 22 2.07 14.16 -23.55
C LYS A 22 0.75 14.30 -24.33
N PRO A 23 -0.03 15.38 -24.13
CA PRO A 23 -1.23 15.61 -24.92
C PRO A 23 -0.84 15.85 -26.39
N LYS A 24 -1.31 15.00 -27.29
CA LYS A 24 -1.18 15.19 -28.74
C LYS A 24 -2.56 15.37 -29.36
N PHE A 25 -2.62 16.39 -30.23
CA PHE A 25 -3.71 16.83 -31.11
C PHE A 25 -4.67 17.88 -30.54
N ALA A 26 -4.38 19.14 -30.86
CA ALA A 26 -5.36 20.20 -30.98
C ALA A 26 -5.76 20.33 -32.46
N PHE A 27 -7.05 20.16 -32.78
CA PHE A 27 -7.56 20.49 -34.10
C PHE A 27 -7.96 21.96 -34.15
N LYS A 28 -7.20 22.73 -34.94
CA LYS A 28 -7.48 24.12 -35.28
C LYS A 28 -8.44 24.14 -36.48
N ARG A 29 -9.61 24.75 -36.36
CA ARG A 29 -10.49 25.05 -37.51
C ARG A 29 -10.60 26.56 -37.71
N SER A 30 -10.37 26.98 -38.96
CA SER A 30 -10.38 28.35 -39.47
C SER A 30 -11.74 28.69 -40.10
N ALA A 31 -12.08 29.99 -40.12
CA ALA A 31 -13.36 30.58 -40.51
C ALA A 31 -13.50 30.90 -42.03
N ALA A 32 -14.76 30.98 -42.52
CA ALA A 32 -15.33 31.89 -43.54
C ALA A 32 -16.76 31.39 -43.96
N HIS A 33 -17.88 32.07 -43.65
CA HIS A 33 -18.63 33.16 -44.36
C HIS A 33 -19.92 32.64 -45.11
N PRO A 34 -20.94 33.46 -45.47
CA PRO A 34 -22.28 33.46 -44.82
C PRO A 34 -23.56 33.31 -45.71
N LEU A 35 -24.74 33.25 -45.04
CA LEU A 35 -26.17 33.53 -45.44
C LEU A 35 -27.02 32.40 -46.09
N PRO A 36 -28.40 32.45 -46.07
CA PRO A 36 -29.33 33.41 -45.42
C PRO A 36 -30.40 32.77 -44.48
N ALA A 37 -31.21 33.66 -43.88
CA ALA A 37 -32.23 33.42 -42.87
C ALA A 37 -33.52 32.73 -43.36
N SER A 38 -34.23 32.07 -42.43
CA SER A 38 -35.69 31.99 -42.46
C SER A 38 -36.23 32.03 -41.03
N ASP A 39 -37.30 32.82 -40.88
CA ASP A 39 -37.89 33.30 -39.64
C ASP A 39 -38.72 32.27 -38.86
N ASN A 40 -38.92 32.63 -37.58
CA ASN A 40 -40.06 32.33 -36.73
C ASN A 40 -40.04 31.04 -35.87
N ALA A 41 -39.64 31.18 -34.61
CA ALA A 41 -40.42 30.73 -33.43
C ALA A 41 -39.77 31.18 -32.10
N THR A 42 -40.50 32.03 -31.37
CA THR A 42 -40.58 32.30 -29.91
C THR A 42 -39.42 31.88 -28.97
N PRO A 43 -38.88 32.79 -28.12
CA PRO A 43 -37.82 32.46 -27.17
C PRO A 43 -38.33 31.69 -25.94
N PRO A 44 -37.62 30.67 -25.43
CA PRO A 44 -37.87 30.11 -24.11
C PRO A 44 -37.31 31.04 -23.00
N PRO A 45 -37.92 31.05 -21.79
CA PRO A 45 -37.54 31.94 -20.70
C PRO A 45 -36.16 31.61 -20.10
N PRO A 46 -35.49 32.59 -19.47
CA PRO A 46 -34.16 32.39 -18.87
C PRO A 46 -34.20 31.44 -17.66
N PRO A 47 -33.14 30.65 -17.43
CA PRO A 47 -33.05 29.78 -16.26
C PRO A 47 -32.87 30.62 -14.97
N PRO A 48 -33.46 30.19 -13.84
CA PRO A 48 -33.29 30.87 -12.56
C PRO A 48 -31.85 30.73 -12.03
N PRO A 49 -31.37 31.68 -11.21
CA PRO A 49 -30.03 31.63 -10.61
C PRO A 49 -29.91 30.44 -9.65
N PRO A 50 -28.71 29.84 -9.49
CA PRO A 50 -28.53 28.72 -8.58
C PRO A 50 -28.78 29.17 -7.13
N ALA A 51 -29.82 28.60 -6.52
CA ALA A 51 -30.06 28.73 -5.09
C ALA A 51 -28.92 28.03 -4.33
N SER A 52 -28.22 28.80 -3.49
CA SER A 52 -27.35 28.26 -2.45
C SER A 52 -28.20 27.48 -1.44
N THR A 53 -28.15 26.15 -1.52
CA THR A 53 -28.58 25.28 -0.42
C THR A 53 -27.46 24.31 -0.10
N ARG A 54 -26.78 24.64 1.00
CA ARG A 54 -25.97 23.75 1.81
C ARG A 54 -26.91 22.78 2.54
N PRO A 55 -26.64 21.47 2.50
CA PRO A 55 -26.80 20.59 3.64
C PRO A 55 -25.40 20.14 4.05
N ALA A 56 -24.83 20.66 5.14
CA ALA A 56 -25.04 20.13 6.49
C ALA A 56 -24.66 18.64 6.55
N ALA A 57 -23.51 18.41 7.18
CA ALA A 57 -22.95 17.14 7.57
C ALA A 57 -24.01 16.11 7.97
N ALA A 58 -23.95 14.96 7.31
CA ALA A 58 -24.25 13.68 7.90
C ALA A 58 -23.16 12.72 7.42
N HIS A 59 -22.06 12.66 8.18
CA HIS A 59 -21.15 11.54 8.15
C HIS A 59 -21.97 10.30 8.53
N ALA A 60 -22.44 9.56 7.53
CA ALA A 60 -22.81 8.17 7.70
C ALA A 60 -21.51 7.37 7.69
N SER A 61 -20.95 7.18 8.88
CA SER A 61 -20.06 6.07 9.19
C SER A 61 -20.77 4.76 8.82
N GLY A 62 -20.27 4.03 7.83
CA GLY A 62 -20.88 2.76 7.43
C GLY A 62 -19.98 1.98 6.49
N GLY A 63 -19.15 1.10 7.05
CA GLY A 63 -18.40 0.09 6.31
C GLY A 63 -16.88 0.16 6.43
N GLY A 64 -16.33 0.76 7.50
CA GLY A 64 -14.90 0.59 7.80
C GLY A 64 -14.66 -0.87 8.20
N GLY A 65 -13.79 -1.57 7.47
CA GLY A 65 -13.27 -2.87 7.89
C GLY A 65 -12.44 -2.70 9.15
N GLY A 66 -13.10 -2.56 10.29
CA GLY A 66 -12.46 -2.40 11.58
C GLY A 66 -11.61 -3.62 11.87
N ALA A 67 -10.33 -3.41 12.14
CA ALA A 67 -9.44 -4.46 12.58
C ALA A 67 -10.05 -5.19 13.80
N PRO A 68 -9.85 -6.51 13.93
CA PRO A 68 -10.36 -7.25 15.07
C PRO A 68 -9.77 -6.70 16.38
N ALA A 69 -10.56 -6.68 17.45
CA ALA A 69 -10.16 -6.11 18.76
C ALA A 69 -8.89 -6.74 19.36
N ASP A 70 -8.58 -7.97 18.93
CA ASP A 70 -7.46 -8.77 19.39
C ASP A 70 -6.16 -8.60 18.57
N ALA A 71 -6.17 -7.73 17.56
CA ALA A 71 -5.03 -7.45 16.71
C ALA A 71 -3.90 -6.73 17.46
N LEU A 72 -2.66 -7.09 17.14
CA LEU A 72 -1.48 -6.33 17.52
C LEU A 72 -1.57 -4.96 16.84
N THR A 73 -1.85 -3.92 17.62
CA THR A 73 -2.23 -2.62 17.07
C THR A 73 -1.20 -1.55 17.40
N LEU A 74 -0.70 -0.87 16.37
CA LEU A 74 0.02 0.39 16.48
C LEU A 74 -0.86 1.50 15.91
N ALA A 75 -1.17 2.51 16.72
CA ALA A 75 -2.10 3.54 16.30
C ALA A 75 -1.75 4.95 16.78
N ASN A 76 -2.25 5.95 16.05
CA ASN A 76 -2.21 7.37 16.41
C ASN A 76 -0.78 7.89 16.68
N GLN A 77 0.17 7.50 15.84
CA GLN A 77 1.56 7.97 15.94
C GLN A 77 1.88 8.91 14.78
N SER A 78 2.69 9.91 15.08
CA SER A 78 3.18 10.85 14.08
C SER A 78 4.69 11.01 14.20
N ARG A 79 5.40 11.03 13.07
CA ARG A 79 6.85 11.29 13.02
C ARG A 79 7.65 10.33 13.89
N ALA A 80 7.25 9.06 13.89
CA ALA A 80 7.81 8.02 14.75
C ALA A 80 8.49 6.91 13.94
N HIS A 81 9.47 6.28 14.56
CA HIS A 81 10.02 5.01 14.12
C HIS A 81 9.42 3.92 15.00
N LEU A 82 8.72 2.96 14.38
CA LEU A 82 7.99 1.90 15.07
C LEU A 82 8.56 0.56 14.66
N SER A 83 8.86 -0.25 15.66
CA SER A 83 9.53 -1.53 15.54
C SER A 83 8.71 -2.66 16.17
N ARG A 84 9.21 -3.88 16.08
CA ARG A 84 8.60 -5.04 16.77
C ARG A 84 8.56 -4.87 18.29
N ALA A 85 9.44 -4.05 18.88
CA ALA A 85 9.46 -3.79 20.31
C ALA A 85 8.27 -2.92 20.77
N ASP A 86 7.67 -2.16 19.84
CA ASP A 86 6.52 -1.29 20.09
C ASP A 86 5.19 -2.05 20.01
N LEU A 87 5.20 -3.27 19.46
CA LEU A 87 4.02 -4.12 19.43
C LEU A 87 3.67 -4.61 20.84
N PRO A 88 2.38 -4.68 21.19
CA PRO A 88 1.95 -5.18 22.49
C PRO A 88 2.40 -6.64 22.67
N ASN A 89 3.17 -6.90 23.73
CA ASN A 89 3.59 -8.25 24.10
C ASN A 89 2.36 -9.11 24.42
N ARG A 90 2.03 -10.08 23.55
CA ARG A 90 0.97 -11.07 23.80
C ARG A 90 1.46 -12.15 24.79
N ARG A 91 1.93 -11.74 25.97
CA ARG A 91 2.34 -12.66 27.04
C ARG A 91 1.50 -12.41 28.29
N THR A 92 0.20 -12.69 28.20
CA THR A 92 -0.67 -13.18 29.30
C THR A 92 -2.12 -13.25 28.84
N SER A 93 -2.57 -14.43 28.44
CA SER A 93 -3.88 -14.92 28.88
C SER A 93 -3.63 -16.20 29.67
N LEU A 94 -3.22 -16.00 30.92
CA LEU A 94 -3.19 -17.03 31.96
C LEU A 94 -4.45 -16.86 32.80
N THR A 95 -5.63 -17.14 32.22
CA THR A 95 -6.82 -17.50 33.00
C THR A 95 -7.68 -18.45 32.17
N ASP A 96 -7.66 -19.71 32.60
CA ASP A 96 -8.69 -20.74 32.39
C ASP A 96 -9.33 -20.91 31.01
N SER A 97 -8.78 -21.84 30.22
CA SER A 97 -9.65 -22.79 29.50
C SER A 97 -8.92 -24.10 29.19
N LYS A 98 -9.49 -25.21 29.66
CA LYS A 98 -9.20 -26.61 29.27
C LYS A 98 -9.55 -26.83 27.79
N THR A 99 -8.81 -26.22 26.87
CA THR A 99 -8.93 -26.51 25.43
C THR A 99 -7.54 -26.81 24.88
N PRO A 100 -7.36 -27.88 24.08
CA PRO A 100 -6.08 -28.16 23.45
C PRO A 100 -5.67 -26.93 22.62
N ARG A 101 -4.45 -26.44 22.86
CA ARG A 101 -3.86 -25.36 22.06
C ARG A 101 -3.64 -25.88 20.65
N ASP A 102 -4.43 -25.40 19.69
CA ASP A 102 -4.04 -25.49 18.29
C ASP A 102 -2.79 -24.62 18.11
N ASN A 103 -1.74 -25.26 17.62
CA ASN A 103 -0.38 -24.71 17.49
C ASN A 103 -0.26 -23.75 16.27
N SER A 104 -1.27 -22.92 16.03
CA SER A 104 -1.30 -21.93 14.94
C SER A 104 -1.28 -20.54 15.54
N ASP A 105 -0.08 -20.00 15.78
CA ASP A 105 0.16 -18.62 16.23
C ASP A 105 -0.08 -17.62 15.08
N SER A 106 -1.22 -17.72 14.40
CA SER A 106 -1.64 -16.81 13.34
C SER A 106 -2.12 -15.50 13.95
N GLN A 107 -1.27 -14.47 13.95
CA GLN A 107 -1.58 -13.17 14.55
C GLN A 107 -2.28 -12.23 13.55
N CYS A 108 -3.09 -11.30 14.05
CA CYS A 108 -3.60 -10.17 13.26
C CYS A 108 -2.79 -8.92 13.60
N LEU A 109 -2.40 -8.14 12.59
CA LEU A 109 -1.69 -6.87 12.73
C LEU A 109 -2.60 -5.72 12.28
N ALA A 110 -2.61 -4.62 13.03
CA ALA A 110 -3.32 -3.40 12.66
C ALA A 110 -2.40 -2.17 12.80
N LEU A 111 -2.23 -1.43 11.72
CA LEU A 111 -1.55 -0.14 11.70
C LEU A 111 -2.60 0.92 11.36
N ILE A 112 -2.89 1.84 12.28
CA ILE A 112 -4.03 2.75 12.18
C ILE A 112 -3.61 4.20 12.44
N ALA A 113 -4.01 5.14 11.58
CA ALA A 113 -3.79 6.57 11.80
C ALA A 113 -2.32 6.92 12.10
N LEU A 114 -1.41 6.48 11.22
CA LEU A 114 0.01 6.79 11.30
C LEU A 114 0.36 7.86 10.27
N SER A 115 1.15 8.87 10.66
CA SER A 115 1.56 9.96 9.76
C SER A 115 3.05 10.23 9.86
N GLU A 116 3.77 10.34 8.73
CA GLU A 116 5.23 10.60 8.76
C GLU A 116 6.01 9.50 9.51
N CYS A 117 5.53 8.25 9.49
CA CYS A 117 6.10 7.16 10.27
C CYS A 117 6.93 6.20 9.40
N VAL A 118 7.93 5.59 10.03
CA VAL A 118 8.61 4.41 9.50
C VAL A 118 8.24 3.24 10.40
N VAL A 119 7.60 2.23 9.83
CA VAL A 119 7.23 1.00 10.51
C VAL A 119 8.12 -0.12 9.99
N ASP A 120 8.97 -0.66 10.84
CA ASP A 120 9.89 -1.74 10.51
C ASP A 120 9.65 -2.96 11.40
N LEU A 121 8.93 -3.93 10.85
CA LEU A 121 8.59 -5.19 11.52
C LEU A 121 9.29 -6.38 10.87
N LEU A 122 10.38 -6.16 10.14
CA LEU A 122 11.19 -7.22 9.55
C LEU A 122 11.83 -8.09 10.64
N GLU A 123 12.04 -9.38 10.35
CA GLU A 123 12.75 -10.27 11.27
C GLU A 123 14.25 -9.94 11.25
N PRO A 124 14.93 -9.84 12.41
CA PRO A 124 16.37 -9.64 12.43
C PRO A 124 17.06 -10.81 11.74
N THR A 125 17.86 -10.53 10.71
CA THR A 125 18.80 -11.52 10.19
C THR A 125 19.81 -11.80 11.30
N ALA A 126 19.91 -13.06 11.74
CA ALA A 126 20.95 -13.45 12.67
C ALA A 126 22.29 -13.16 12.00
N THR A 127 22.99 -12.12 12.44
CA THR A 127 24.37 -11.86 12.01
C THR A 127 25.20 -13.07 12.42
N GLU A 128 25.71 -13.80 11.43
CA GLU A 128 26.71 -14.84 11.66
C GLU A 128 27.93 -14.17 12.30
N GLY A 129 28.05 -14.30 13.63
CA GLY A 129 29.31 -14.06 14.31
C GLY A 129 30.29 -15.14 13.87
N GLU A 130 31.37 -14.73 13.21
CA GLU A 130 32.52 -15.58 12.88
C GLU A 130 33.26 -16.03 14.14
N ASP A 131 32.75 -17.04 14.82
CA ASP A 131 33.51 -17.78 15.83
C ASP A 131 33.87 -19.15 15.26
N GLY A 132 35.08 -19.25 14.71
CA GLY A 132 35.64 -20.45 14.12
C GLY A 132 35.73 -21.62 15.11
N SER A 133 34.72 -22.50 15.10
CA SER A 133 34.84 -23.87 15.57
C SER A 133 33.77 -24.73 14.91
N GLY A 134 34.20 -25.59 14.00
CA GLY A 134 33.36 -26.49 13.22
C GLY A 134 32.61 -27.50 14.10
N THR A 135 31.43 -27.10 14.58
CA THR A 135 30.31 -28.00 14.87
C THR A 135 29.05 -27.28 14.39
N ARG A 136 28.47 -27.77 13.29
CA ARG A 136 27.20 -27.27 12.74
C ARG A 136 26.06 -27.69 13.67
N SER A 137 26.02 -27.12 14.86
CA SER A 137 24.89 -27.23 15.76
C SER A 137 23.90 -26.16 15.30
N ALA A 138 22.92 -26.58 14.51
CA ALA A 138 21.70 -25.84 14.29
C ALA A 138 21.00 -25.67 15.64
N LEU A 139 21.48 -24.72 16.44
CA LEU A 139 20.75 -24.18 17.57
C LEU A 139 19.67 -23.30 16.97
N THR A 140 18.59 -23.99 16.65
CA THR A 140 17.23 -23.50 16.54
C THR A 140 16.95 -22.47 17.64
N SER A 141 17.24 -21.20 17.36
CA SER A 141 16.38 -20.16 17.91
C SER A 141 15.02 -20.42 17.30
N THR A 142 14.19 -21.12 18.08
CA THR A 142 12.76 -21.29 17.91
C THR A 142 12.06 -19.94 18.11
N THR A 143 12.56 -18.88 17.46
CA THR A 143 11.79 -17.66 17.25
C THR A 143 10.70 -18.06 16.28
N SER A 144 9.53 -18.38 16.81
CA SER A 144 8.29 -18.52 16.06
C SER A 144 8.24 -17.40 15.02
N SER A 145 8.41 -17.74 13.73
CA SER A 145 8.31 -16.74 12.68
C SER A 145 6.93 -16.12 12.81
N SER A 146 6.90 -14.82 13.04
CA SER A 146 5.64 -14.15 13.37
C SER A 146 4.92 -13.92 12.05
N SER A 147 4.13 -14.90 11.62
CA SER A 147 3.31 -14.77 10.43
C SER A 147 1.97 -14.12 10.80
N TYR A 148 1.63 -13.06 10.06
CA TYR A 148 0.34 -12.40 10.21
C TYR A 148 -0.68 -13.04 9.27
N ALA A 149 -1.75 -13.62 9.82
CA ALA A 149 -2.84 -14.17 9.02
C ALA A 149 -3.74 -13.08 8.42
N ALA A 150 -3.81 -11.92 9.07
CA ALA A 150 -4.49 -10.74 8.56
C ALA A 150 -3.74 -9.47 8.94
N ILE A 151 -3.59 -8.56 7.98
CA ILE A 151 -2.96 -7.24 8.14
C ILE A 151 -3.98 -6.18 7.76
N TYR A 152 -4.22 -5.23 8.65
CA TYR A 152 -5.11 -4.09 8.46
C TYR A 152 -4.30 -2.80 8.48
N LEU A 153 -4.28 -2.07 7.37
CA LEU A 153 -3.58 -0.80 7.23
C LEU A 153 -4.63 0.28 6.95
N SER A 154 -4.83 1.21 7.87
CA SER A 154 -5.92 2.19 7.74
C SER A 154 -5.50 3.60 8.14
N ASP A 155 -5.86 4.58 7.33
CA ASP A 155 -5.61 6.00 7.60
C ASP A 155 -4.12 6.36 7.71
N LEU A 156 -3.25 5.71 6.91
CA LEU A 156 -1.81 6.00 6.87
C LEU A 156 -1.49 7.14 5.90
N ARG A 157 -0.63 8.06 6.32
CA ARG A 157 -0.18 9.22 5.53
C ARG A 157 1.33 9.33 5.55
N ASP A 158 1.96 9.61 4.42
CA ASP A 158 3.39 9.95 4.37
C ASP A 158 4.23 8.93 5.16
N SER A 159 4.06 7.63 4.92
CA SER A 159 4.65 6.59 5.79
C SER A 159 5.29 5.46 5.00
N LEU A 160 6.36 4.89 5.54
CA LEU A 160 7.01 3.68 5.05
C LEU A 160 6.62 2.51 5.96
N VAL A 161 6.15 1.41 5.38
CA VAL A 161 5.77 0.20 6.10
C VAL A 161 6.53 -0.99 5.53
N LEU A 162 7.41 -1.58 6.34
CA LEU A 162 8.22 -2.75 6.04
C LEU A 162 7.72 -3.94 6.87
N LEU A 163 7.10 -4.90 6.21
CA LEU A 163 6.60 -6.14 6.81
C LEU A 163 7.28 -7.35 6.17
N PRO A 164 7.46 -8.44 6.92
CA PRO A 164 8.11 -9.63 6.41
C PRO A 164 7.33 -10.27 5.26
N GLU A 165 8.05 -10.94 4.37
CA GLU A 165 7.48 -11.65 3.23
C GLU A 165 6.56 -12.83 3.64
N ASN A 166 6.81 -13.39 4.83
CA ASN A 166 6.14 -14.58 5.37
C ASN A 166 4.62 -14.40 5.63
N ALA A 167 4.09 -13.18 5.48
CA ALA A 167 2.66 -12.91 5.44
C ALA A 167 1.97 -13.36 4.13
N ARG A 168 2.70 -13.99 3.18
CA ARG A 168 2.19 -14.49 1.90
C ARG A 168 0.99 -15.46 2.00
N GLN A 169 0.73 -16.04 3.17
CA GLN A 169 -0.44 -16.92 3.41
C GLN A 169 -1.67 -16.16 3.93
N GLY A 170 -1.50 -14.90 4.35
CA GLY A 170 -2.52 -14.08 4.97
C GLY A 170 -3.31 -13.19 4.01
N SER A 171 -4.22 -12.41 4.59
CA SER A 171 -4.95 -11.34 3.90
C SER A 171 -4.40 -9.96 4.30
N VAL A 172 -4.48 -9.02 3.38
CA VAL A 172 -4.07 -7.62 3.60
C VAL A 172 -5.21 -6.72 3.15
N LEU A 173 -5.69 -5.90 4.05
CA LEU A 173 -6.66 -4.84 3.77
C LEU A 173 -5.99 -3.49 3.98
N VAL A 174 -5.94 -2.69 2.92
CA VAL A 174 -5.44 -1.31 2.95
C VAL A 174 -6.59 -0.37 2.67
N GLN A 175 -6.79 0.63 3.52
CA GLN A 175 -7.92 1.54 3.41
C GLN A 175 -7.52 2.98 3.73
N ASN A 176 -7.93 3.93 2.88
CA ASN A 176 -7.76 5.36 3.12
C ASN A 176 -6.29 5.78 3.36
N CYS A 177 -5.35 5.27 2.57
CA CYS A 177 -3.92 5.60 2.68
C CYS A 177 -3.47 6.59 1.61
N SER A 178 -2.48 7.44 1.90
CA SER A 178 -1.92 8.34 0.87
C SER A 178 -0.45 8.66 1.06
N ARG A 179 0.31 8.76 -0.04
CA ARG A 179 1.76 9.06 -0.01
C ARG A 179 2.53 8.06 0.84
N CYS A 180 2.20 6.79 0.69
CA CYS A 180 2.78 5.72 1.49
C CYS A 180 3.52 4.71 0.61
N VAL A 181 4.55 4.11 1.19
CA VAL A 181 5.27 3.00 0.58
C VAL A 181 5.08 1.77 1.45
N PHE A 182 4.56 0.71 0.85
CA PHE A 182 4.29 -0.57 1.49
C PHE A 182 5.17 -1.65 0.89
N VAL A 183 6.00 -2.27 1.73
CA VAL A 183 6.79 -3.45 1.39
C VAL A 183 6.26 -4.60 2.25
N LEU A 184 5.51 -5.52 1.65
CA LEU A 184 4.81 -6.57 2.41
C LEU A 184 4.48 -7.82 1.58
N GLY A 185 4.29 -8.95 2.25
CA GLY A 185 3.71 -10.16 1.68
C GLY A 185 2.20 -10.26 1.93
N GLY A 186 1.49 -10.97 1.04
CA GLY A 186 0.07 -11.27 1.22
C GLY A 186 -0.48 -12.24 0.18
N HIS A 187 -1.40 -13.13 0.57
CA HIS A 187 -2.13 -13.95 -0.39
C HIS A 187 -3.23 -13.12 -1.05
N GLN A 188 -4.11 -12.52 -0.24
CA GLN A 188 -5.29 -11.77 -0.68
C GLN A 188 -5.13 -10.30 -0.30
N ILE A 189 -4.81 -9.46 -1.28
CA ILE A 189 -4.52 -8.04 -1.05
C ILE A 189 -5.67 -7.21 -1.62
N ARG A 190 -6.31 -6.42 -0.77
CA ARG A 190 -7.42 -5.52 -1.12
C ARG A 190 -7.07 -4.11 -0.70
N ILE A 191 -7.17 -3.16 -1.63
CA ILE A 191 -6.81 -1.76 -1.41
C ILE A 191 -8.02 -0.90 -1.78
N HIS A 192 -8.45 -0.08 -0.84
CA HIS A 192 -9.62 0.79 -1.00
C HIS A 192 -9.26 2.24 -0.66
N ASP A 193 -9.90 3.19 -1.35
CA ASP A 193 -9.87 4.63 -1.02
C ASP A 193 -8.45 5.22 -0.87
N SER A 194 -7.47 4.71 -1.62
CA SER A 194 -6.06 5.07 -1.45
C SER A 194 -5.50 5.78 -2.68
N GLU A 195 -4.61 6.75 -2.46
CA GLU A 195 -4.00 7.56 -3.53
C GLU A 195 -2.49 7.68 -3.38
N ASP A 196 -1.76 7.82 -4.48
CA ASP A 196 -0.31 8.11 -4.47
C ASP A 196 0.45 7.15 -3.53
N CYS A 197 0.19 5.86 -3.65
CA CYS A 197 0.80 4.82 -2.81
C CYS A 197 1.57 3.83 -3.68
N SER A 198 2.73 3.41 -3.19
CA SER A 198 3.56 2.39 -3.82
C SER A 198 3.53 1.09 -3.03
N PHE A 199 3.27 -0.02 -3.72
CA PHE A 199 3.12 -1.35 -3.15
C PHE A 199 4.17 -2.29 -3.77
N PHE A 200 5.16 -2.69 -2.97
CA PHE A 200 6.18 -3.67 -3.34
C PHE A 200 5.85 -4.99 -2.67
N LEU A 201 5.27 -5.90 -3.45
CA LEU A 201 4.48 -7.00 -2.92
C LEU A 201 5.12 -8.36 -3.18
N ALA A 202 5.00 -9.25 -2.20
CA ALA A 202 5.06 -10.69 -2.40
C ALA A 202 3.62 -11.22 -2.44
N ALA A 203 2.97 -11.09 -3.60
CA ALA A 203 1.55 -11.33 -3.80
C ALA A 203 1.28 -12.78 -4.24
N GLY A 204 0.61 -13.56 -3.40
CA GLY A 204 0.21 -14.94 -3.71
C GLY A 204 -0.96 -15.01 -4.71
N SER A 205 -1.81 -13.99 -4.74
CA SER A 205 -2.88 -13.84 -5.72
C SER A 205 -2.91 -12.41 -6.30
N GLN A 206 -3.86 -12.15 -7.18
CA GLN A 206 -4.03 -10.86 -7.86
C GLN A 206 -4.50 -9.80 -6.86
N PRO A 207 -3.77 -8.68 -6.67
CA PRO A 207 -4.24 -7.56 -5.87
C PRO A 207 -5.54 -6.99 -6.45
N ILE A 208 -6.44 -6.55 -5.57
CA ILE A 208 -7.71 -5.91 -5.96
C ILE A 208 -7.70 -4.46 -5.47
N ILE A 209 -8.07 -3.52 -6.33
CA ILE A 209 -8.18 -2.10 -6.00
C ILE A 209 -9.60 -1.57 -6.28
N GLU A 210 -10.04 -0.60 -5.48
CA GLU A 210 -11.32 0.10 -5.64
C GLU A 210 -11.22 1.53 -5.06
N ARG A 211 -11.82 2.52 -5.71
CA ARG A 211 -11.72 3.95 -5.39
C ARG A 211 -10.28 4.42 -5.19
N CYS A 212 -9.37 3.95 -6.03
CA CYS A 212 -7.93 4.23 -5.92
C CYS A 212 -7.42 5.08 -7.09
N ARG A 213 -6.29 5.79 -6.89
CA ARG A 213 -5.61 6.51 -7.97
C ARG A 213 -4.10 6.57 -7.76
N GLU A 214 -3.34 6.70 -8.85
CA GLU A 214 -1.89 6.90 -8.81
C GLU A 214 -1.13 5.82 -8.02
N LEU A 215 -1.60 4.58 -8.08
CA LEU A 215 -0.94 3.46 -7.41
C LEU A 215 0.24 2.93 -8.23
N VAL A 216 1.29 2.50 -7.54
CA VAL A 216 2.46 1.86 -8.18
C VAL A 216 2.65 0.47 -7.60
N PHE A 217 2.75 -0.55 -8.45
CA PHE A 217 2.95 -1.95 -8.03
C PHE A 217 4.29 -2.49 -8.50
N GLY A 218 5.09 -3.02 -7.57
CA GLY A 218 6.39 -3.64 -7.84
C GLY A 218 6.55 -4.98 -7.12
N PRO A 219 7.58 -5.76 -7.48
CA PRO A 219 7.94 -6.95 -6.74
C PRO A 219 8.50 -6.57 -5.36
N TYR A 220 8.29 -7.44 -4.37
CA TYR A 220 8.99 -7.36 -3.09
C TYR A 220 10.52 -7.32 -3.32
N PRO A 221 11.27 -6.44 -2.64
CA PRO A 221 12.71 -6.29 -2.85
C PRO A 221 13.47 -7.58 -2.53
N SER A 222 14.37 -8.00 -3.44
CA SER A 222 15.16 -9.22 -3.27
C SER A 222 16.13 -9.14 -2.10
N SER A 223 16.59 -7.93 -1.76
CA SER A 223 17.45 -7.63 -0.60
C SER A 223 16.80 -7.96 0.75
N LEU A 224 15.47 -8.09 0.78
CA LEU A 224 14.68 -8.36 1.98
C LEU A 224 14.13 -9.78 2.05
N LEU A 225 14.45 -10.64 1.07
CA LEU A 225 14.01 -12.04 1.04
C LEU A 225 14.90 -12.89 1.97
N LEU A 226 14.28 -13.65 2.87
CA LEU A 226 14.97 -14.58 3.77
C LEU A 226 15.41 -15.87 3.05
N GLU A 227 14.59 -16.36 2.12
CA GLU A 227 14.91 -17.52 1.28
C GLU A 227 14.52 -17.23 -0.17
N SER A 228 15.43 -17.53 -1.10
CA SER A 228 15.22 -17.42 -2.54
C SER A 228 14.30 -18.53 -3.08
N ASN A 229 13.15 -18.75 -2.47
CA ASN A 229 12.15 -19.67 -2.99
C ASN A 229 11.42 -18.98 -4.14
N SER A 230 11.63 -19.48 -5.37
CA SER A 230 10.97 -19.01 -6.59
C SER A 230 9.47 -19.36 -6.55
N LEU A 231 8.74 -18.65 -5.72
CA LEU A 231 7.29 -18.73 -5.62
C LEU A 231 6.68 -17.66 -6.50
N THR A 232 5.67 -18.05 -7.27
CA THR A 232 4.89 -17.16 -8.14
C THR A 232 4.45 -15.90 -7.37
N ASN A 233 4.74 -14.74 -7.96
CA ASN A 233 4.36 -13.44 -7.43
C ASN A 233 3.48 -12.73 -8.46
N ARG A 234 2.27 -12.33 -8.06
CA ARG A 234 1.23 -11.78 -8.96
C ARG A 234 1.02 -10.28 -8.80
N PHE A 235 2.02 -9.56 -8.32
CA PHE A 235 1.96 -8.11 -8.12
C PHE A 235 1.57 -7.33 -9.39
N ASP A 236 1.80 -7.91 -10.57
CA ASP A 236 1.58 -7.30 -11.88
C ASP A 236 0.18 -7.53 -12.47
N ALA A 237 -0.62 -8.39 -11.85
CA ALA A 237 -1.95 -8.77 -12.30
C ALA A 237 -3.06 -8.13 -11.44
N VAL A 238 -3.03 -6.80 -11.32
CA VAL A 238 -3.96 -6.03 -10.48
C VAL A 238 -5.35 -5.96 -11.12
N GLN A 239 -6.39 -6.23 -10.33
CA GLN A 239 -7.79 -6.08 -10.72
C GLN A 239 -8.34 -4.75 -10.22
N ASP A 240 -8.76 -3.90 -11.15
CA ASP A 240 -9.33 -2.59 -10.85
C ASP A 240 -10.86 -2.62 -10.96
N PHE A 241 -11.55 -2.43 -9.83
CA PHE A 241 -13.00 -2.42 -9.77
C PHE A 241 -13.62 -1.09 -10.22
N ASP A 242 -12.87 0.01 -10.25
CA ASP A 242 -13.33 1.28 -10.82
C ASP A 242 -13.27 1.24 -12.36
N ASP A 243 -12.39 0.41 -12.92
CA ASP A 243 -12.26 0.20 -14.37
C ASP A 243 -12.25 -1.30 -14.76
N PRO A 244 -13.39 -2.01 -14.61
CA PRO A 244 -13.48 -3.46 -14.80
C PRO A 244 -13.25 -3.91 -16.25
N PHE A 245 -13.21 -2.97 -17.20
CA PHE A 245 -12.99 -3.23 -18.62
C PHE A 245 -11.55 -2.88 -19.07
N ALA A 246 -10.63 -2.64 -18.14
CA ALA A 246 -9.23 -2.37 -18.46
C ALA A 246 -8.60 -3.58 -19.19
N THR A 247 -7.75 -3.31 -20.17
CA THR A 247 -7.03 -4.33 -20.95
C THR A 247 -5.59 -3.90 -21.18
N SER A 248 -4.74 -4.79 -21.71
CA SER A 248 -3.36 -4.41 -22.04
C SER A 248 -3.26 -3.28 -23.08
N SER A 249 -4.25 -3.11 -23.95
CA SER A 249 -4.31 -2.01 -24.93
C SER A 249 -4.93 -0.73 -24.36
N ARG A 250 -5.74 -0.84 -23.31
CA ARG A 250 -6.33 0.27 -22.57
C ARG A 250 -6.13 0.01 -21.06
N PRO A 251 -4.90 0.24 -20.54
CA PRO A 251 -4.63 0.00 -19.13
C PRO A 251 -5.45 0.94 -18.26
N SER A 252 -5.76 0.50 -17.04
CA SER A 252 -6.33 1.36 -16.01
C SER A 252 -5.45 2.60 -15.81
N GLN A 253 -6.07 3.73 -15.52
CA GLN A 253 -5.38 4.97 -15.17
C GLN A 253 -5.09 5.07 -13.65
N ASN A 254 -5.65 4.17 -12.85
CA ASN A 254 -5.57 4.21 -11.39
C ASN A 254 -4.28 3.58 -10.86
N TRP A 255 -3.58 2.78 -11.67
CA TRP A 255 -2.35 2.12 -11.27
C TRP A 255 -1.38 1.91 -12.42
N ARG A 256 -0.10 1.72 -12.09
CA ARG A 256 0.95 1.32 -13.02
C ARG A 256 1.93 0.35 -12.37
N LEU A 257 2.75 -0.31 -13.18
CA LEU A 257 3.90 -1.05 -12.67
C LEU A 257 5.04 -0.11 -12.28
N ALA A 258 5.80 -0.53 -11.26
CA ALA A 258 7.05 0.09 -10.87
C ALA A 258 8.08 -0.08 -11.99
N THR A 259 8.67 1.04 -12.39
CA THR A 259 9.79 1.07 -13.33
C THR A 259 11.07 0.61 -12.66
N GLU A 260 12.15 0.45 -13.44
CA GLU A 260 13.48 0.22 -12.86
C GLU A 260 13.93 1.38 -11.96
N ALA A 261 13.56 2.62 -12.31
CA ALA A 261 13.90 3.79 -11.51
C ALA A 261 13.17 3.81 -10.16
N ASP A 262 11.88 3.45 -10.15
CA ASP A 262 11.11 3.32 -8.90
C ASP A 262 11.73 2.27 -7.97
N ARG A 263 12.13 1.11 -8.53
CA ARG A 263 12.79 0.03 -7.79
C ARG A 263 14.16 0.44 -7.26
N ALA A 264 15.00 1.03 -8.10
CA ALA A 264 16.31 1.53 -7.69
C ALA A 264 16.20 2.61 -6.60
N SER A 265 15.20 3.50 -6.69
CA SER A 265 14.95 4.51 -5.66
C SER A 265 14.56 3.89 -4.32
N LEU A 266 13.76 2.83 -4.33
CA LEU A 266 13.42 2.08 -3.12
C LEU A 266 14.66 1.40 -2.55
N ASP A 267 15.41 0.67 -3.37
CA ASP A 267 16.60 -0.08 -2.94
C ASP A 267 17.66 0.85 -2.33
N GLU A 268 17.88 2.01 -2.93
CA GLU A 268 18.82 3.01 -2.42
C GLU A 268 18.35 3.57 -1.07
N ALA A 269 17.06 3.82 -0.91
CA ALA A 269 16.52 4.29 0.36
C ALA A 269 16.53 3.23 1.46
N LEU A 270 16.25 1.97 1.12
CA LEU A 270 16.40 0.84 2.03
C LEU A 270 17.86 0.70 2.47
N ALA A 271 18.80 0.75 1.53
CA ALA A 271 20.23 0.68 1.83
C ALA A 271 20.68 1.81 2.78
N ARG A 272 20.25 3.05 2.51
CA ARG A 272 20.50 4.18 3.41
C ARG A 272 19.89 3.96 4.79
N TYR A 273 18.60 3.58 4.83
CA TYR A 273 17.89 3.30 6.07
C TYR A 273 18.65 2.28 6.93
N PHE A 274 18.96 1.09 6.39
CA PHE A 274 19.69 0.05 7.12
C PHE A 274 21.14 0.40 7.47
N SER A 275 21.74 1.43 6.86
CA SER A 275 23.05 1.93 7.28
C SER A 275 23.00 2.88 8.50
N THR A 276 21.81 3.35 8.86
CA THR A 276 21.59 4.36 9.92
C THR A 276 20.98 3.81 11.19
N VAL A 277 20.28 2.67 11.13
CA VAL A 277 19.76 1.90 12.27
C VAL A 277 20.71 0.77 12.63
#